data_AF-A0A3B5M678-F1
#
_entry.id   AF-A0A3B5M678-F1
#
_cell.length_a   1.000
_cell.length_b   1.000
_cell.length_c   1.000
_cell.angle_alpha   90.00
_cell.angle_beta   90.00
_cell.angle_gamma   90.00
#
_symmetry.space_group_name_H-M   'P 1'
#
loop_
_entity.id
_entity.type
_entity.pdbx_description
1 polymer ?
#
loop_
_entity_poly.entity_id
_entity_poly.type
_entity_poly.pdbx_seq_one_letter_code
_entity_poly.pdbx_strand_id
1 'polypeptide(L)'
;MLTRILFQIRKRRSQTLQPIIEGETAHFWEIKEEEEEDESVRSQPDGLSDKMEEGSGRLALDLRLSSSNASSMPELLEQLWKARSEKKKLRKTIREFEEDFYQHNGRNVQKEDRVPMLEKYREYKRIKAKLRLLEVLISKQDSSKSI
;
A
#
# COMPACT_ATOMS: atom_id res chain seq x y z
N MET A 1 -39.16 -21.39 -3.84
CA MET A 1 -37.70 -21.57 -4.00
C MET A 1 -37.03 -20.23 -4.20
N LEU A 2 -36.62 -19.53 -3.13
CA LEU A 2 -35.65 -18.42 -3.19
C LEU A 2 -34.97 -18.27 -1.82
N THR A 3 -34.12 -19.23 -1.46
CA THR A 3 -33.19 -19.13 -0.34
C THR A 3 -31.79 -18.89 -0.89
N ARG A 4 -31.33 -17.62 -0.98
CA ARG A 4 -29.87 -17.36 -1.02
C ARG A 4 -29.27 -15.96 -0.82
N ILE A 5 -30.00 -14.83 -0.68
CA ILE A 5 -29.30 -13.53 -0.87
C ILE A 5 -29.54 -12.47 0.22
N LEU A 6 -29.66 -12.81 1.51
CA LEU A 6 -29.62 -11.73 2.52
C LEU A 6 -28.98 -12.07 3.88
N PHE A 7 -28.12 -13.09 3.95
CA PHE A 7 -27.23 -13.27 5.11
C PHE A 7 -26.08 -12.24 5.15
N GLN A 8 -25.94 -11.41 4.10
CA GLN A 8 -24.88 -10.40 4.00
C GLN A 8 -25.13 -9.11 4.81
N ILE A 9 -26.26 -8.98 5.52
CA ILE A 9 -26.59 -7.78 6.31
C ILE A 9 -26.75 -8.14 7.79
N ARG A 10 -25.74 -8.78 8.40
CA ARG A 10 -25.70 -8.91 9.87
C ARG A 10 -24.29 -9.09 10.45
N LYS A 11 -23.39 -8.19 10.11
CA LYS A 11 -22.13 -7.97 10.84
C LYS A 11 -21.94 -6.45 10.81
N ARG A 12 -22.27 -5.66 11.83
CA ARG A 12 -21.70 -5.70 13.18
C ARG A 12 -22.60 -4.90 14.16
N ARG A 13 -23.34 -5.58 15.04
CA ARG A 13 -23.68 -5.08 16.40
C ARG A 13 -24.26 -6.22 17.25
N SER A 14 -23.40 -7.11 17.72
CA SER A 14 -23.73 -8.03 18.82
C SER A 14 -22.43 -8.59 19.41
N GLN A 15 -22.22 -8.34 20.69
CA GLN A 15 -21.06 -8.79 21.48
C GLN A 15 -21.19 -10.27 21.89
N THR A 16 -21.44 -11.16 20.94
CA THR A 16 -21.45 -12.60 21.19
C THR A 16 -20.34 -13.24 20.38
N LEU A 17 -19.25 -13.60 21.06
CA LEU A 17 -18.15 -14.38 20.51
C LEU A 17 -18.69 -15.72 20.03
N GLN A 18 -18.29 -16.15 18.84
CA GLN A 18 -18.67 -17.47 18.35
C GLN A 18 -17.99 -18.56 19.21
N PRO A 19 -18.69 -19.65 19.56
CA PRO A 19 -18.10 -20.75 20.30
C PRO A 19 -17.00 -21.41 19.46
N ILE A 20 -15.86 -21.70 20.08
CA ILE A 20 -14.76 -22.42 19.45
C ILE A 20 -15.17 -23.88 19.35
N ILE A 21 -15.19 -24.43 18.13
CA ILE A 21 -15.41 -25.85 17.88
C ILE A 21 -14.03 -26.50 17.90
N GLU A 22 -13.77 -27.37 18.88
CA GLU A 22 -12.52 -28.13 18.96
C GLU A 22 -12.48 -29.15 17.80
N GLY A 23 -11.47 -29.05 16.92
CA GLY A 23 -11.25 -29.98 15.80
C GLY A 23 -11.43 -29.39 14.40
N GLU A 24 -11.93 -28.15 14.26
CA GLU A 24 -11.95 -27.43 12.98
C GLU A 24 -10.87 -26.34 12.94
N THR A 25 -9.94 -26.43 12.00
CA THR A 25 -9.01 -25.32 11.71
C THR A 25 -9.82 -24.16 11.17
N ALA A 26 -9.91 -23.07 11.94
CA ALA A 26 -10.56 -21.86 11.48
C ALA A 26 -9.91 -21.41 10.17
N HIS A 27 -10.67 -21.40 9.07
CA HIS A 27 -10.31 -20.66 7.88
C HIS A 27 -10.44 -19.17 8.21
N PHE A 28 -9.39 -18.66 8.85
CA PHE A 28 -9.16 -17.25 8.99
C PHE A 28 -9.07 -16.69 7.57
N TRP A 29 -10.14 -16.02 7.14
CA TRP A 29 -10.11 -15.18 5.96
C TRP A 29 -8.80 -14.41 6.02
N GLU A 30 -7.93 -14.62 5.03
CA GLU A 30 -6.66 -13.91 4.93
C GLU A 30 -6.94 -12.45 5.21
N ILE A 31 -6.62 -12.01 6.42
CA ILE A 31 -6.52 -10.59 6.70
C ILE A 31 -5.41 -10.20 5.77
N LYS A 32 -5.78 -9.48 4.72
CA LYS A 32 -4.83 -8.80 3.87
C LYS A 32 -3.92 -8.06 4.84
N GLU A 33 -2.69 -8.53 4.98
CA GLU A 33 -1.67 -7.91 5.81
C GLU A 33 -1.45 -6.51 5.25
N GLU A 34 -2.23 -5.57 5.77
CA GLU A 34 -1.80 -4.19 5.87
C GLU A 34 -0.78 -4.20 7.01
N GLU A 35 0.46 -4.52 6.67
CA GLU A 35 1.63 -4.13 7.47
C GLU A 35 1.60 -2.58 7.56
N GLU A 36 0.89 -2.07 8.56
CA GLU A 36 1.22 -0.80 9.21
C GLU A 36 2.43 -1.05 10.10
N GLU A 37 3.62 -0.91 9.53
CA GLU A 37 4.79 -0.52 10.31
C GLU A 37 4.95 1.00 10.15
N ASP A 38 4.35 1.72 11.10
CA ASP A 38 4.74 3.08 11.44
C ASP A 38 6.08 3.01 12.18
N GLU A 39 7.19 3.27 11.50
CA GLU A 39 8.42 3.67 12.19
C GLU A 39 8.58 5.19 12.13
N SER A 40 8.15 5.83 13.21
CA SER A 40 8.45 7.22 13.52
C SER A 40 9.95 7.38 13.80
N VAL A 41 10.56 8.31 13.08
CA VAL A 41 11.96 8.75 13.24
C VAL A 41 12.27 9.11 14.70
N ARG A 42 13.05 8.27 15.38
CA ARG A 42 13.75 8.65 16.62
C ARG A 42 15.25 8.45 16.44
N SER A 43 15.93 9.58 16.40
CA SER A 43 17.38 9.71 16.32
C SER A 43 18.06 9.21 17.60
N GLN A 44 18.93 8.19 17.47
CA GLN A 44 20.32 8.14 17.95
C GLN A 44 20.97 6.77 17.60
N PRO A 45 22.28 6.72 17.34
CA PRO A 45 22.97 5.56 16.75
C PRO A 45 23.60 4.65 17.80
N ASP A 46 23.61 3.34 17.53
CA ASP A 46 24.75 2.42 17.70
C ASP A 46 24.26 0.96 17.72
N GLY A 47 24.82 0.13 16.84
CA GLY A 47 24.60 -1.32 16.84
C GLY A 47 24.51 -1.91 15.43
N LEU A 48 25.63 -2.44 14.92
CA LEU A 48 25.70 -3.14 13.64
C LEU A 48 24.74 -4.34 13.60
N SER A 49 23.84 -4.31 12.62
CA SER A 49 23.21 -5.50 12.04
C SER A 49 22.94 -5.18 10.58
N ASP A 50 23.46 -6.02 9.68
CA ASP A 50 23.37 -5.91 8.22
C ASP A 50 21.93 -5.64 7.77
N LYS A 51 21.61 -4.37 7.53
CA LYS A 51 20.39 -3.97 6.85
C LYS A 51 20.74 -3.67 5.40
N MET A 52 20.44 -4.62 4.51
CA MET A 52 20.18 -4.33 3.11
C MET A 52 18.90 -3.50 3.02
N GLU A 53 18.97 -2.23 3.42
CA GLU A 53 17.86 -1.29 3.39
C GLU A 53 18.28 -0.02 2.65
N GLU A 54 18.67 -0.22 1.39
CA GLU A 54 18.96 0.87 0.45
C GLU A 54 17.66 1.39 -0.21
N GLY A 55 16.63 1.60 0.62
CA GLY A 55 15.29 2.02 0.20
C GLY A 55 14.90 3.36 0.80
N SER A 56 15.12 3.56 2.10
CA SER A 56 14.68 4.77 2.81
C SER A 56 15.48 6.02 2.42
N GLY A 57 16.80 5.91 2.22
CA GLY A 57 17.67 7.05 1.93
C GLY A 57 17.43 7.74 0.57
N ARG A 58 16.99 7.00 -0.46
CA ARG A 58 16.70 7.59 -1.79
C ARG A 58 15.36 8.31 -1.83
N LEU A 59 14.38 7.89 -1.03
CA LEU A 59 13.09 8.59 -0.92
C LEU A 59 13.23 9.96 -0.28
N ALA A 60 14.07 10.06 0.75
CA ALA A 60 14.37 11.35 1.39
C ALA A 60 15.03 12.34 0.44
N LEU A 61 15.92 11.85 -0.46
CA LEU A 61 16.61 12.67 -1.45
C LEU A 61 15.68 13.12 -2.59
N ASP A 62 14.84 12.22 -3.10
CA ASP A 62 13.83 12.52 -4.13
C ASP A 62 12.74 13.48 -3.61
N LEU A 63 12.41 13.36 -2.31
CA LEU A 63 11.49 14.26 -1.60
C LEU A 63 12.09 15.66 -1.42
N ARG A 64 13.39 15.76 -1.09
CA ARG A 64 14.09 17.04 -0.95
C ARG A 64 14.18 17.80 -2.26
N LEU A 65 14.36 17.10 -3.38
CA LEU A 65 14.40 17.70 -4.73
C LEU A 65 13.03 18.14 -5.24
N SER A 66 11.95 17.46 -4.83
CA SER A 66 10.57 17.86 -5.17
C SER A 66 10.09 19.11 -4.42
N SER A 67 10.69 19.44 -3.27
CA SER A 67 10.31 20.64 -2.50
C SER A 67 10.73 21.97 -3.14
N SER A 68 11.70 21.92 -4.05
CA SER A 68 12.33 23.12 -4.64
C SER A 68 11.54 23.74 -5.79
N ASN A 69 10.55 23.03 -6.33
CA ASN A 69 9.68 23.54 -7.38
C ASN A 69 8.26 23.63 -6.80
N ALA A 70 7.79 24.84 -6.50
CA ALA A 70 6.38 25.04 -6.17
C ALA A 70 5.55 24.80 -7.44
N SER A 71 5.16 23.55 -7.71
CA SER A 71 4.28 23.20 -8.84
C SER A 71 2.97 23.99 -8.75
N SER A 72 2.50 24.46 -9.90
CA SER A 72 1.24 25.20 -9.99
C SER A 72 0.02 24.28 -9.77
N MET A 73 -1.15 24.83 -9.39
CA MET A 73 -2.38 24.04 -9.20
C MET A 73 -2.72 23.10 -10.38
N PRO A 74 -2.73 23.56 -11.65
CA PRO A 74 -3.02 22.66 -12.78
C PRO A 74 -1.96 21.56 -12.93
N GLU A 75 -0.69 21.87 -12.64
CA GLU A 75 0.40 20.91 -12.70
C GLU A 75 0.29 19.84 -11.59
N LEU A 76 -0.10 20.23 -10.37
CA LEU A 76 -0.38 19.29 -9.27
C LEU A 76 -1.50 18.30 -9.63
N LEU A 77 -2.57 18.78 -10.27
CA LEU A 77 -3.67 17.94 -10.75
C LEU A 77 -3.22 16.98 -11.86
N GLU A 78 -2.41 17.47 -12.80
CA GLU A 78 -1.84 16.64 -13.87
C GLU A 78 -0.95 15.53 -13.29
N GLN A 79 -0.06 15.89 -12.34
CA GLN A 79 0.78 14.93 -11.64
C GLN A 79 -0.05 13.89 -10.87
N LEU A 80 -1.15 14.31 -10.25
CA LEU A 80 -2.07 13.42 -9.53
C LEU A 80 -2.70 12.39 -10.49
N TRP A 81 -3.17 12.83 -11.65
CA TRP A 81 -3.75 11.92 -12.65
C TRP A 81 -2.70 10.95 -13.23
N LYS A 82 -1.50 11.44 -13.52
CA LYS A 82 -0.36 10.59 -13.95
C LYS A 82 -0.05 9.53 -12.90
N ALA A 83 0.15 9.94 -11.64
CA ALA A 83 0.43 9.03 -10.54
C ALA A 83 -0.70 8.00 -10.30
N ARG A 84 -1.97 8.40 -10.46
CA ARG A 84 -3.12 7.48 -10.37
C ARG A 84 -3.09 6.42 -11.48
N SER A 85 -2.80 6.83 -12.71
CA SER A 85 -2.66 5.93 -13.85
C SER A 85 -1.50 4.95 -13.66
N GLU A 86 -0.34 5.44 -13.23
CA GLU A 86 0.84 4.62 -12.94
C GLU A 86 0.57 3.62 -11.81
N LYS A 87 -0.04 4.05 -10.71
CA LYS A 87 -0.43 3.15 -9.61
C LYS A 87 -1.34 2.02 -10.11
N LYS A 88 -2.28 2.35 -10.99
CA LYS A 88 -3.21 1.37 -11.58
C LYS A 88 -2.47 0.35 -12.45
N LYS A 89 -1.52 0.82 -13.28
CA LYS A 89 -0.67 -0.05 -14.11
C LYS A 89 0.19 -0.98 -13.25
N LEU A 90 0.89 -0.44 -12.25
CA LEU A 90 1.72 -1.22 -11.32
C LEU A 90 0.91 -2.28 -10.58
N ARG A 91 -0.28 -1.93 -10.09
CA ARG A 91 -1.18 -2.88 -9.43
C ARG A 91 -1.57 -4.03 -10.36
N LYS A 92 -1.78 -3.76 -11.65
CA LYS A 92 -2.11 -4.79 -12.63
C LYS A 92 -0.92 -5.72 -12.86
N THR A 93 0.26 -5.16 -13.15
CA THR A 93 1.48 -5.95 -13.37
C THR A 93 1.86 -6.81 -12.17
N ILE A 94 1.76 -6.28 -10.95
CA ILE A 94 2.06 -7.04 -9.74
C ILE A 94 1.08 -8.22 -9.58
N ARG A 95 -0.22 -7.99 -9.83
CA ARG A 95 -1.24 -9.05 -9.75
C ARG A 95 -1.05 -10.13 -10.79
N GLU A 96 -0.76 -9.76 -12.03
CA GLU A 96 -0.48 -10.74 -13.11
C GLU A 96 0.68 -11.64 -12.69
N PHE A 97 1.76 -11.06 -12.17
CA PHE A 97 2.87 -11.84 -11.63
C PHE A 97 2.48 -12.75 -10.44
N GLU A 98 1.74 -12.25 -9.46
CA GLU A 98 1.30 -13.03 -8.30
C GLU A 98 0.37 -14.17 -8.71
N GLU A 99 -0.53 -13.93 -9.66
CA GLU A 99 -1.48 -14.89 -10.21
C GLU A 99 -0.74 -15.99 -11.01
N ASP A 100 0.18 -15.61 -11.89
CA ASP A 100 1.00 -16.54 -12.67
C ASP A 100 1.87 -17.39 -11.73
N PHE A 101 2.51 -16.77 -10.74
CA PHE A 101 3.30 -17.48 -9.73
C PHE A 101 2.45 -18.48 -8.95
N TYR A 102 1.24 -18.09 -8.53
CA TYR A 102 0.35 -18.99 -7.82
C TYR A 102 -0.08 -20.17 -8.70
N GLN A 103 -0.39 -19.94 -9.98
CA GLN A 103 -0.77 -21.01 -10.91
C GLN A 103 0.36 -22.02 -11.15
N HIS A 104 1.61 -21.57 -11.21
CA HIS A 104 2.77 -22.43 -11.45
C HIS A 104 3.27 -23.13 -10.19
N ASN A 105 3.26 -22.46 -9.04
CA ASN A 105 3.92 -22.94 -7.83
C ASN A 105 2.92 -23.45 -6.78
N GLY A 106 1.63 -23.17 -6.93
CA GLY A 106 0.58 -23.58 -5.98
C GLY A 106 0.67 -22.88 -4.61
N ARG A 107 1.43 -21.79 -4.50
CA ARG A 107 1.61 -21.01 -3.27
C ARG A 107 1.74 -19.52 -3.57
N ASN A 108 1.50 -18.68 -2.58
CA ASN A 108 1.67 -17.23 -2.70
C ASN A 108 3.17 -16.86 -2.77
N VAL A 109 3.44 -15.70 -3.37
CA VAL A 109 4.78 -15.10 -3.55
C VAL A 109 5.39 -14.74 -2.19
N GLN A 110 6.59 -15.26 -1.88
CA GLN A 110 7.37 -14.88 -0.70
C GLN A 110 8.31 -13.70 -0.99
N LYS A 111 9.00 -13.18 0.04
CA LYS A 111 9.84 -11.97 -0.09
C LYS A 111 10.99 -12.20 -1.09
N GLU A 112 11.54 -13.40 -1.10
CA GLU A 112 12.63 -13.86 -1.96
C GLU A 112 12.15 -14.04 -3.41
N ASP A 113 10.91 -14.48 -3.60
CA ASP A 113 10.32 -14.67 -4.93
C ASP A 113 9.99 -13.34 -5.62
N ARG A 114 9.97 -12.22 -4.89
CA ARG A 114 9.69 -10.90 -5.48
C ARG A 114 10.85 -10.36 -6.31
N VAL A 115 12.04 -10.94 -6.23
CA VAL A 115 13.26 -10.45 -6.92
C VAL A 115 13.01 -10.12 -8.41
N PRO A 116 12.32 -10.94 -9.21
CA PRO A 116 12.03 -10.62 -10.62
C PRO A 116 11.18 -9.35 -10.81
N MET A 117 10.31 -9.04 -9.84
CA MET A 117 9.39 -7.89 -9.86
C MET A 117 9.71 -6.81 -8.83
N LEU A 118 10.89 -6.87 -8.20
CA LEU A 118 11.23 -6.04 -7.04
C LEU A 118 11.07 -4.55 -7.33
N GLU A 119 11.49 -4.12 -8.51
CA GLU A 119 11.37 -2.72 -8.91
C GLU A 119 9.91 -2.27 -9.02
N LYS A 120 9.02 -3.13 -9.51
CA LYS A 120 7.58 -2.82 -9.60
C LYS A 120 6.94 -2.69 -8.22
N TYR A 121 7.31 -3.55 -7.27
CA TYR A 121 6.89 -3.39 -5.88
C TYR A 121 7.40 -2.09 -5.26
N ARG A 122 8.68 -1.75 -5.50
CA ARG A 122 9.27 -0.48 -5.01
C ARG A 122 8.60 0.74 -5.62
N GLU A 123 8.43 0.75 -6.95
CA GLU A 123 7.70 1.79 -7.69
C GLU A 123 6.28 1.97 -7.13
N TYR A 124 5.56 0.88 -6.86
CA TYR A 124 4.21 0.98 -6.31
C TYR A 124 4.19 1.69 -4.95
N LYS A 125 5.12 1.37 -4.04
CA LYS A 125 5.26 2.05 -2.74
C LYS A 125 5.60 3.54 -2.93
N ARG A 126 6.51 3.85 -3.86
CA ARG A 126 6.90 5.23 -4.21
C ARG A 126 5.71 6.04 -4.72
N ILE A 127 4.95 5.50 -5.68
CA ILE A 127 3.76 6.16 -6.22
C ILE A 127 2.66 6.29 -5.16
N LYS A 128 2.48 5.31 -4.27
CA LYS A 128 1.55 5.41 -3.14
C LYS A 128 1.88 6.59 -2.23
N ALA A 129 3.16 6.79 -1.90
CA ALA A 129 3.62 7.94 -1.12
C ALA A 129 3.42 9.27 -1.88
N LYS A 130 3.80 9.31 -3.16
CA LYS A 130 3.61 10.49 -4.03
C LYS A 130 2.15 10.92 -4.12
N LEU A 131 1.21 9.98 -4.23
CA LEU A 131 -0.22 10.29 -4.25
C LEU A 131 -0.69 10.96 -2.95
N ARG A 132 -0.29 10.41 -1.79
CA ARG A 132 -0.62 11.01 -0.49
C ARG A 132 -0.09 12.45 -0.41
N LEU A 133 1.14 12.67 -0.85
CA LEU A 133 1.73 14.02 -0.87
C LEU A 133 0.96 14.98 -1.78
N LEU A 134 0.63 14.56 -3.01
CA LEU A 134 -0.13 15.38 -3.95
C LEU A 134 -1.52 15.73 -3.40
N GLU A 135 -2.21 14.78 -2.78
CA GLU A 135 -3.50 15.00 -2.13
C GLU A 135 -3.39 16.06 -1.02
N VAL A 136 -2.35 15.98 -0.17
CA VAL A 136 -2.09 16.96 0.90
C VAL A 136 -1.75 18.35 0.34
N LEU A 137 -0.89 18.43 -0.69
CA LEU A 137 -0.50 19.71 -1.30
C LEU A 137 -1.69 20.43 -1.93
N ILE A 138 -2.56 19.68 -2.61
CA ILE A 138 -3.79 20.19 -3.21
C ILE A 138 -4.73 20.72 -2.10
N SER A 139 -5.01 19.93 -1.05
CA SER A 139 -5.86 20.38 0.07
C SER A 139 -5.33 21.65 0.74
N LYS A 140 -4.00 21.80 0.87
CA LYS A 140 -3.39 23.01 1.43
C LYS A 140 -3.57 24.23 0.51
N GLN A 141 -3.47 24.05 -0.80
CA GLN A 141 -3.60 25.16 -1.75
C GLN A 141 -5.06 25.61 -1.93
N ASP A 142 -6.01 24.69 -1.87
CA ASP A 142 -7.44 25.00 -1.98
C ASP A 142 -7.98 25.73 -0.75
N SER A 143 -7.52 25.36 0.45
CA SER A 143 -7.85 26.09 1.69
C SER A 143 -7.27 27.50 1.71
N SER A 144 -6.11 27.72 1.08
CA SER A 144 -5.43 29.03 1.05
C SER A 144 -6.09 30.05 0.09
N LYS A 145 -6.97 29.61 -0.83
CA LYS A 145 -7.65 30.48 -1.81
C LYS A 145 -9.06 30.90 -1.39
N SER A 146 -9.58 30.31 -0.31
CA SER A 146 -10.96 30.52 0.16
C SER A 146 -11.08 31.52 1.33
N ILE A 147 -10.01 32.27 1.63
CA ILE A 147 -9.98 33.37 2.62
C ILE A 147 -9.87 34.67 1.84
#